data_AF-A0A3A6NXC6-F1
#
_entry.id   AF-A0A3A6NXC6-F1
#
_cell.length_a   1.000
_cell.length_b   1.000
_cell.length_c   1.000
_cell.angle_alpha   90.00
_cell.angle_beta   90.00
_cell.angle_gamma   90.00
#
_symmetry.space_group_name_H-M   'P 1'
#
loop_
_entity.id
_entity.type
_entity.pdbx_description
1 polymer ?
#
loop_
_entity_poly.entity_id
_entity_poly.type
_entity_poly.pdbx_seq_one_letter_code
_entity_poly.pdbx_strand_id
1 'polypeptide(L)'
;MLAGVLLALVLPAGCQAAERTGKMNQETMKQERPQIRITTVRYDEMHGRAQLRNYIFGGIRSVPRVPRGIEPELVSRFIIDEIEPDSPPDAYAKTVQVLRFYERADCLPHLRRILTGKEKTSADLLRSAFVAQAMAEVGTPEEAQEAARYFDAHLAGHSKAMEAMDVLLETLVVLTPAGSADRLSQRIAEEVQARQAQENESEEGMRAFQRVAAIQRLKLPQALAAAEGKRKVLALQGGEQLAELVAIYMGASGLSDELMMTWAARMLRRQAMTGDPAPIYTALAAEINKADPAKVGKDALTDTMVSRAAQAILYLQGTLDKKQRALYDKTRLGAMNYLWDDLP
;
A
#
# COMPACT_ATOMS: atom_id res chain seq x y z
N MET A 1 44.12 -49.75 50.52
CA MET A 1 45.21 -50.70 50.20
C MET A 1 44.60 -51.88 49.47
N LEU A 2 45.17 -52.23 48.30
CA LEU A 2 45.28 -53.57 47.68
C LEU A 2 43.98 -54.40 47.51
N ALA A 3 43.70 -55.11 46.42
CA ALA A 3 44.26 -55.38 45.10
C ALA A 3 43.08 -56.07 44.36
N GLY A 4 42.97 -56.06 43.02
CA GLY A 4 43.38 -57.19 42.16
C GLY A 4 42.56 -58.48 42.43
N VAL A 5 41.97 -59.23 41.48
CA VAL A 5 42.33 -59.54 40.09
C VAL A 5 41.20 -60.41 39.49
N LEU A 6 41.04 -60.32 38.16
CA LEU A 6 40.43 -61.19 37.14
C LEU A 6 39.81 -62.55 37.56
N LEU A 7 38.70 -62.91 36.90
CA LEU A 7 38.69 -64.08 36.00
C LEU A 7 37.59 -63.98 34.93
N ALA A 8 37.98 -64.25 33.68
CA ALA A 8 37.14 -64.37 32.51
C ALA A 8 36.52 -65.77 32.40
N LEU A 9 35.33 -65.88 31.82
CA LEU A 9 34.81 -67.12 31.24
C LEU A 9 33.88 -66.81 30.05
N VAL A 10 34.03 -67.64 29.03
CA VAL A 10 33.57 -67.50 27.64
C VAL A 10 32.28 -68.31 27.44
N LEU A 11 31.25 -67.67 26.83
CA LEU A 11 30.20 -68.07 25.84
C LEU A 11 29.63 -69.52 25.83
N PRO A 12 28.37 -69.80 25.36
CA PRO A 12 27.74 -69.19 24.16
C PRO A 12 26.18 -69.08 24.09
N ALA A 13 25.76 -68.40 23.00
CA ALA A 13 24.55 -68.60 22.19
C ALA A 13 23.14 -68.60 22.84
N GLY A 14 22.39 -67.53 22.58
CA GLY A 14 20.92 -67.53 22.65
C GLY A 14 20.35 -66.49 21.66
N CYS A 15 19.75 -66.97 20.58
CA CYS A 15 18.87 -66.19 19.70
C CYS A 15 17.74 -65.54 20.51
N GLN A 16 17.39 -64.28 20.25
CA GLN A 16 16.05 -63.87 19.78
C GLN A 16 15.84 -62.34 19.78
N ALA A 17 15.14 -61.92 18.72
CA ALA A 17 14.14 -60.85 18.67
C ALA A 17 14.57 -59.39 18.98
N ALA A 18 14.76 -58.65 17.88
CA ALA A 18 14.08 -57.40 17.58
C ALA A 18 13.54 -56.55 18.76
N GLU A 19 14.15 -55.39 18.98
CA GLU A 19 13.42 -54.16 19.30
C GLU A 19 14.21 -52.94 18.78
N ARG A 20 13.97 -52.63 17.51
CA ARG A 20 14.21 -51.29 16.94
C ARG A 20 13.13 -50.37 17.50
N THR A 21 13.34 -49.80 18.67
CA THR A 21 12.61 -48.59 19.07
C THR A 21 13.30 -47.40 18.42
N GLY A 22 12.80 -47.05 17.23
CA GLY A 22 13.15 -45.83 16.55
C GLY A 22 12.92 -44.65 17.50
N LYS A 23 13.99 -43.92 17.78
CA LYS A 23 13.88 -42.52 18.16
C LYS A 23 13.27 -41.81 16.96
N MET A 24 11.94 -41.76 16.95
CA MET A 24 11.18 -40.89 16.08
C MET A 24 11.68 -39.48 16.39
N ASN A 25 12.42 -38.89 15.46
CA ASN A 25 12.70 -37.48 15.44
C ASN A 25 11.36 -36.73 15.49
N GLN A 26 10.92 -36.36 16.70
CA GLN A 26 10.03 -35.24 16.92
C GLN A 26 10.82 -33.94 16.74
N GLU A 27 11.57 -33.83 15.64
CA GLU A 27 11.75 -32.53 15.01
C GLU A 27 10.42 -32.25 14.35
N THR A 28 9.58 -31.61 15.16
CA THR A 28 8.41 -30.86 14.74
C THR A 28 8.75 -30.18 13.42
N MET A 29 8.18 -30.70 12.33
CA MET A 29 7.96 -29.92 11.13
C MET A 29 7.22 -28.67 11.58
N LYS A 30 7.97 -27.59 11.86
CA LYS A 30 7.44 -26.25 11.70
C LYS A 30 6.99 -26.24 10.26
N GLN A 31 5.69 -26.43 10.02
CA GLN A 31 5.08 -26.06 8.76
C GLN A 31 5.53 -24.63 8.53
N GLU A 32 6.50 -24.45 7.63
CA GLU A 32 6.88 -23.13 7.15
C GLU A 32 5.58 -22.54 6.61
N ARG A 33 5.06 -21.54 7.33
CA ARG A 33 3.85 -20.86 6.89
C ARG A 33 4.10 -20.38 5.47
N PRO A 34 3.17 -20.57 4.53
CA PRO A 34 3.35 -20.07 3.17
C PRO A 34 3.69 -18.58 3.22
N GLN A 35 4.86 -18.20 2.73
CA GLN A 35 5.24 -16.80 2.66
C GLN A 35 4.36 -16.12 1.62
N ILE A 36 3.49 -15.20 2.04
CA ILE A 36 2.68 -14.40 1.12
C ILE A 36 3.64 -13.55 0.29
N ARG A 37 3.75 -13.89 -1.00
CA ARG A 37 4.57 -13.15 -1.95
C ARG A 37 3.80 -11.93 -2.45
N ILE A 38 4.49 -10.79 -2.56
CA ILE A 38 3.89 -9.56 -3.11
C ILE A 38 3.46 -9.77 -4.56
N THR A 39 4.21 -10.56 -5.31
CA THR A 39 3.90 -10.91 -6.69
C THR A 39 4.53 -12.26 -7.04
N THR A 40 3.94 -12.93 -8.01
CA THR A 40 4.51 -14.10 -8.68
C THR A 40 5.41 -13.61 -9.81
N VAL A 41 6.72 -13.76 -9.66
CA VAL A 41 7.69 -13.31 -10.67
C VAL A 41 7.46 -14.05 -12.00
N ARG A 42 7.25 -13.29 -13.08
CA ARG A 42 6.92 -13.76 -14.43
C ARG A 42 7.81 -13.16 -15.52
N TYR A 43 8.41 -12.01 -15.26
CA TYR A 43 9.29 -11.33 -16.20
C TYR A 43 10.75 -11.56 -15.85
N ASP A 44 11.57 -11.75 -16.89
CA ASP A 44 13.03 -11.62 -16.74
C ASP A 44 13.43 -10.15 -16.52
N GLU A 45 14.72 -9.92 -16.29
CA GLU A 45 15.21 -8.57 -16.00
C GLU A 45 14.94 -7.56 -17.12
N MET A 46 15.16 -7.96 -18.37
CA MET A 46 14.99 -7.08 -19.52
C MET A 46 13.53 -6.63 -19.66
N HIS A 47 12.61 -7.59 -19.63
CA HIS A 47 11.18 -7.32 -19.73
C HIS A 47 10.66 -6.56 -18.51
N GLY A 48 11.13 -6.90 -17.30
CA GLY A 48 10.77 -6.20 -16.08
C GLY A 48 11.17 -4.73 -16.10
N ARG A 49 12.41 -4.43 -16.50
CA ARG A 49 12.89 -3.04 -16.68
C ARG A 49 12.09 -2.28 -17.73
N ALA A 50 11.76 -2.92 -18.86
CA ALA A 50 10.95 -2.29 -19.90
C ALA A 50 9.54 -1.93 -19.40
N GLN A 51 8.89 -2.82 -18.64
CA GLN A 51 7.58 -2.55 -18.02
C GLN A 51 7.65 -1.39 -17.03
N LEU A 52 8.65 -1.36 -16.15
CA LEU A 52 8.85 -0.25 -15.20
C LEU A 52 9.09 1.07 -15.93
N ARG A 53 9.95 1.08 -16.94
CA ARG A 53 10.24 2.29 -17.73
C ARG A 53 8.98 2.82 -18.41
N ASN A 54 8.22 1.94 -19.06
CA ASN A 54 6.97 2.33 -19.73
C ASN A 54 5.91 2.86 -18.76
N TYR A 55 5.84 2.30 -17.55
CA TYR A 55 4.91 2.77 -16.53
C TYR A 55 5.33 4.12 -15.91
N ILE A 56 6.60 4.25 -15.52
CA ILE A 56 7.12 5.42 -14.80
C ILE A 56 7.32 6.63 -15.73
N PHE A 57 7.84 6.40 -16.93
CA PHE A 57 8.20 7.47 -17.87
C PHE A 57 7.27 7.56 -19.10
N GLY A 58 6.28 6.70 -19.22
CA GLY A 58 5.37 6.67 -20.38
C GLY A 58 4.35 7.82 -20.44
N GLY A 59 4.23 8.63 -19.38
CA GLY A 59 3.29 9.74 -19.29
C GLY A 59 1.85 9.31 -19.60
N ILE A 60 1.17 10.03 -20.50
CA ILE A 60 -0.23 9.74 -20.92
C ILE A 60 -0.38 8.35 -21.55
N ARG A 61 0.69 7.78 -22.11
CA ARG A 61 0.69 6.43 -22.71
C ARG A 61 1.06 5.33 -21.72
N SER A 62 1.33 5.67 -20.46
CA SER A 62 1.61 4.67 -19.43
C SER A 62 0.40 3.78 -19.18
N VAL A 63 0.65 2.52 -18.83
CA VAL A 63 -0.41 1.62 -18.39
C VAL A 63 -1.03 2.15 -17.07
N PRO A 64 -2.34 1.98 -16.85
CA PRO A 64 -3.03 2.64 -15.74
C PRO A 64 -2.63 2.10 -14.35
N ARG A 65 -1.95 0.96 -14.27
CA ARG A 65 -1.64 0.27 -13.02
C ARG A 65 -0.17 -0.14 -12.96
N VAL A 66 0.39 -0.18 -11.75
CA VAL A 66 1.73 -0.69 -11.47
C VAL A 66 1.93 -2.07 -12.13
N PRO A 67 3.03 -2.28 -12.88
CA PRO A 67 3.32 -3.56 -13.51
C PRO A 67 3.61 -4.62 -12.45
N ARG A 68 3.09 -5.83 -12.67
CA ARG A 68 3.18 -6.97 -11.74
C ARG A 68 4.06 -8.06 -12.30
N GLY A 69 4.47 -9.00 -11.47
CA GLY A 69 5.31 -10.13 -11.87
C GLY A 69 6.77 -9.76 -12.10
N ILE A 70 7.22 -8.63 -11.55
CA ILE A 70 8.61 -8.21 -11.57
C ILE A 70 9.25 -8.62 -10.25
N GLU A 71 10.48 -9.13 -10.28
CA GLU A 71 11.25 -9.39 -9.06
C GLU A 71 11.34 -8.10 -8.22
N PRO A 72 10.95 -8.10 -6.94
CA PRO A 72 11.01 -6.90 -6.11
C PRO A 72 12.40 -6.26 -6.13
N GLU A 73 13.48 -7.03 -6.08
CA GLU A 73 14.87 -6.54 -6.04
C GLU A 73 15.23 -5.79 -7.31
N LEU A 74 14.70 -6.21 -8.46
CA LEU A 74 14.85 -5.49 -9.71
C LEU A 74 14.16 -4.13 -9.66
N VAL A 75 13.01 -4.02 -9.00
CA VAL A 75 12.30 -2.73 -8.83
C VAL A 75 13.19 -1.74 -8.09
N SER A 76 13.87 -2.16 -7.03
CA SER A 76 14.79 -1.26 -6.31
C SER A 76 15.98 -0.85 -7.13
N ARG A 77 16.64 -1.80 -7.80
CA ARG A 77 17.76 -1.50 -8.71
C ARG A 77 17.32 -0.49 -9.77
N PHE A 78 16.18 -0.73 -10.42
CA PHE A 78 15.61 0.20 -11.41
C PHE A 78 15.40 1.61 -10.83
N ILE A 79 14.78 1.73 -9.65
CA ILE A 79 14.50 3.04 -9.05
C ILE A 79 15.79 3.79 -8.73
N ILE A 80 16.79 3.10 -8.19
CA ILE A 80 18.10 3.68 -7.87
C ILE A 80 18.86 4.08 -9.14
N ASP A 81 18.79 3.26 -10.19
CA ASP A 81 19.51 3.46 -11.45
C ASP A 81 18.89 4.56 -12.33
N GLU A 82 17.56 4.74 -12.30
CA GLU A 82 16.84 5.51 -13.33
C GLU A 82 16.10 6.75 -12.80
N ILE A 83 15.80 6.82 -11.51
CA ILE A 83 15.11 7.99 -10.94
C ILE A 83 16.14 9.02 -10.50
N GLU A 84 16.37 9.99 -11.39
CA GLU A 84 17.28 11.12 -11.14
C GLU A 84 16.60 12.26 -10.35
N PRO A 85 17.37 13.11 -9.65
CA PRO A 85 16.85 14.27 -8.92
C PRO A 85 16.01 15.23 -9.76
N ASP A 86 16.32 15.37 -11.05
CA ASP A 86 15.62 16.25 -12.00
C ASP A 86 14.54 15.54 -12.82
N SER A 87 14.28 14.25 -12.56
CA SER A 87 13.22 13.47 -13.22
C SER A 87 11.87 14.18 -13.12
N PRO A 88 10.97 14.06 -14.12
CA PRO A 88 9.68 14.74 -14.10
C PRO A 88 8.85 14.40 -12.86
N PRO A 89 8.03 15.33 -12.32
CA PRO A 89 7.17 15.05 -11.17
C PRO A 89 6.26 13.83 -11.33
N ASP A 90 5.76 13.58 -12.55
CA ASP A 90 4.94 12.39 -12.87
C ASP A 90 5.73 11.08 -12.66
N ALA A 91 7.03 11.07 -12.98
CA ALA A 91 7.88 9.90 -12.72
C ALA A 91 8.01 9.64 -11.21
N TYR A 92 8.09 10.68 -10.39
CA TYR A 92 8.04 10.53 -8.93
C TYR A 92 6.67 10.02 -8.46
N ALA A 93 5.56 10.55 -8.98
CA ALA A 93 4.22 10.08 -8.66
C ALA A 93 4.05 8.58 -8.94
N LYS A 94 4.47 8.12 -10.13
CA LYS A 94 4.46 6.70 -10.52
C LYS A 94 5.42 5.87 -9.68
N THR A 95 6.60 6.40 -9.34
CA THR A 95 7.55 5.73 -8.45
C THR A 95 6.94 5.48 -7.08
N VAL A 96 6.23 6.45 -6.49
CA VAL A 96 5.53 6.26 -5.20
C VAL A 96 4.51 5.12 -5.30
N GLN A 97 3.75 5.02 -6.39
CA GLN A 97 2.80 3.91 -6.60
C GLN A 97 3.53 2.55 -6.68
N VAL A 98 4.67 2.50 -7.36
CA VAL A 98 5.53 1.30 -7.42
C VAL A 98 6.04 0.93 -6.03
N LEU A 99 6.55 1.89 -5.25
CA LEU A 99 7.00 1.66 -3.88
C LEU A 99 5.87 1.15 -2.98
N ARG A 100 4.68 1.75 -3.08
CA ARG A 100 3.48 1.31 -2.37
C ARG A 100 3.16 -0.14 -2.70
N PHE A 101 3.17 -0.52 -3.98
CA PHE A 101 2.86 -1.89 -4.40
C PHE A 101 3.93 -2.89 -4.01
N TYR A 102 5.22 -2.59 -4.23
CA TYR A 102 6.31 -3.52 -3.95
C TYR A 102 6.86 -3.45 -2.52
N GLU A 103 6.34 -2.55 -1.67
CA GLU A 103 6.81 -2.27 -0.28
C GLU A 103 8.34 -2.08 -0.20
N ARG A 104 8.90 -1.24 -1.08
CA ARG A 104 10.36 -1.02 -1.21
C ARG A 104 10.88 0.17 -0.40
N ALA A 105 10.95 0.00 0.92
CA ALA A 105 11.51 1.01 1.82
C ALA A 105 13.02 1.30 1.56
N ASP A 106 13.75 0.34 1.01
CA ASP A 106 15.17 0.42 0.72
C ASP A 106 15.53 1.46 -0.36
N CYS A 107 14.55 1.92 -1.16
CA CYS A 107 14.75 3.01 -2.12
C CYS A 107 14.71 4.40 -1.46
N LEU A 108 14.18 4.53 -0.24
CA LEU A 108 13.98 5.83 0.40
C LEU A 108 15.29 6.62 0.59
N PRO A 109 16.44 6.04 0.99
CA PRO A 109 17.69 6.79 1.10
C PRO A 109 18.15 7.45 -0.19
N HIS A 110 17.85 6.85 -1.35
CA HIS A 110 18.14 7.44 -2.66
C HIS A 110 17.20 8.63 -2.93
N LEU A 111 15.89 8.42 -2.79
CA LEU A 111 14.88 9.44 -3.09
C LEU A 111 14.95 10.64 -2.15
N ARG A 112 15.28 10.43 -0.86
CA ARG A 112 15.38 11.50 0.14
C ARG A 112 16.41 12.58 -0.19
N ARG A 113 17.35 12.31 -1.09
CA ARG A 113 18.39 13.28 -1.49
C ARG A 113 17.81 14.56 -2.12
N ILE A 114 16.59 14.52 -2.64
CA ILE A 114 15.95 15.71 -3.23
C ILE A 114 15.31 16.64 -2.19
N LEU A 115 15.12 16.17 -0.96
CA LEU A 115 14.49 16.93 0.13
C LEU A 115 15.48 17.96 0.69
N THR A 116 15.70 19.03 -0.05
CA THR A 116 16.74 20.03 0.23
C THR A 116 16.27 21.25 1.03
N GLY A 117 14.95 21.43 1.18
CA GLY A 117 14.30 22.61 1.73
C GLY A 117 14.50 23.88 0.89
N LYS A 118 14.94 23.73 -0.36
CA LYS A 118 15.31 24.81 -1.30
C LYS A 118 14.55 24.68 -2.63
N GLU A 119 13.33 24.16 -2.59
CA GLU A 119 12.41 24.11 -3.72
C GLU A 119 12.27 25.51 -4.33
N LYS A 120 12.41 25.62 -5.66
CA LYS A 120 12.29 26.90 -6.37
C LYS A 120 11.08 26.92 -7.29
N THR A 121 10.73 25.75 -7.80
CA THR A 121 9.67 25.57 -8.79
C THR A 121 8.57 24.66 -8.26
N SER A 122 7.40 24.72 -8.88
CA SER A 122 6.28 23.83 -8.58
C SER A 122 6.65 22.37 -8.86
N ALA A 123 7.53 22.11 -9.84
CA ALA A 123 8.05 20.77 -10.10
C ALA A 123 8.91 20.25 -8.94
N ASP A 124 9.78 21.07 -8.36
CA ASP A 124 10.57 20.69 -7.18
C ASP A 124 9.66 20.35 -6.00
N LEU A 125 8.67 21.20 -5.76
CA LEU A 125 7.69 21.02 -4.68
C LEU A 125 6.89 19.72 -4.86
N LEU A 126 6.43 19.41 -6.07
CA LEU A 126 5.72 18.17 -6.37
C LEU A 126 6.60 16.94 -6.13
N ARG A 127 7.85 16.94 -6.60
CA ARG A 127 8.79 15.84 -6.35
C ARG A 127 8.98 15.61 -4.85
N SER A 128 9.23 16.68 -4.09
CA SER A 128 9.42 16.61 -2.64
C SER A 128 8.15 16.12 -1.93
N ALA A 129 6.96 16.54 -2.36
CA ALA A 129 5.71 16.05 -1.82
C ALA A 129 5.54 14.53 -2.05
N PHE A 130 5.84 14.03 -3.25
CA PHE A 130 5.80 12.59 -3.53
C PHE A 130 6.81 11.80 -2.71
N VAL A 131 8.03 12.31 -2.49
CA VAL A 131 9.00 11.64 -1.62
C VAL A 131 8.53 11.65 -0.15
N ALA A 132 7.94 12.74 0.34
CA ALA A 132 7.32 12.79 1.66
C ALA A 132 6.19 11.76 1.81
N GLN A 133 5.36 11.57 0.78
CA GLN A 133 4.35 10.52 0.74
C GLN A 133 4.98 9.12 0.83
N ALA A 134 6.03 8.83 0.05
CA ALA A 134 6.72 7.54 0.12
C ALA A 134 7.28 7.26 1.52
N MET A 135 7.98 8.23 2.11
CA MET A 135 8.52 8.11 3.46
C MET A 135 7.44 7.80 4.50
N ALA A 136 6.29 8.45 4.41
CA ALA A 136 5.17 8.23 5.33
C ALA A 136 4.56 6.83 5.26
N GLU A 137 4.58 6.22 4.08
CA GLU A 137 3.81 5.01 3.80
C GLU A 137 4.61 3.72 3.75
N VAL A 138 5.84 3.78 3.23
CA VAL A 138 6.74 2.62 3.14
C VAL A 138 7.91 2.72 4.13
N GLY A 139 8.19 3.91 4.68
CA GLY A 139 9.25 4.11 5.65
C GLY A 139 8.89 3.69 7.08
N THR A 140 9.83 3.92 7.99
CA THR A 140 9.62 3.72 9.43
C THR A 140 8.76 4.84 10.05
N PRO A 141 8.23 4.65 11.28
CA PRO A 141 7.52 5.73 11.98
C PRO A 141 8.35 7.02 12.15
N GLU A 142 9.66 6.90 12.32
CA GLU A 142 10.58 8.04 12.44
C GLU A 142 10.71 8.78 11.10
N GLU A 143 10.80 8.04 9.99
CA GLU A 143 10.82 8.61 8.65
C GLU A 143 9.50 9.29 8.30
N ALA A 144 8.37 8.72 8.73
CA ALA A 144 7.05 9.35 8.59
C ALA A 144 6.98 10.68 9.36
N GLN A 145 7.52 10.74 10.58
CA GLN A 145 7.61 11.99 11.34
C GLN A 145 8.56 13.00 10.71
N GLU A 146 9.67 12.55 10.13
CA GLU A 146 10.57 13.43 9.40
C GLU A 146 9.90 14.03 8.16
N ALA A 147 9.19 13.21 7.39
CA ALA A 147 8.41 13.67 6.24
C ALA A 147 7.34 14.69 6.65
N ALA A 148 6.66 14.48 7.77
CA ALA A 148 5.69 15.42 8.31
C ALA A 148 6.32 16.77 8.68
N ARG A 149 7.46 16.75 9.39
CA ARG A 149 8.22 17.98 9.70
C ARG A 149 8.68 18.70 8.44
N TYR A 150 9.15 17.97 7.44
CA TYR A 150 9.59 18.54 6.17
C TYR A 150 8.44 19.21 5.43
N PHE A 151 7.28 18.53 5.37
CA PHE A 151 6.07 19.05 4.75
C PHE A 151 5.65 20.39 5.38
N ASP A 152 5.59 20.45 6.72
CA ASP A 152 5.20 21.67 7.43
C ASP A 152 6.22 22.80 7.27
N ALA A 153 7.52 22.49 7.34
CA ALA A 153 8.59 23.48 7.29
C ALA A 153 8.80 24.06 5.88
N HIS A 154 8.67 23.24 4.83
CA HIS A 154 9.15 23.59 3.49
C HIS A 154 8.07 23.55 2.41
N LEU A 155 7.05 22.68 2.51
CA LEU A 155 6.08 22.47 1.43
C LEU A 155 4.77 23.22 1.64
N ALA A 156 4.16 23.07 2.81
CA ALA A 156 2.82 23.58 3.11
C ALA A 156 2.72 25.12 3.00
N GLY A 157 3.77 25.83 3.43
CA GLY A 157 3.85 27.28 3.38
C GLY A 157 4.54 27.85 2.13
N HIS A 158 4.91 27.01 1.17
CA HIS A 158 5.69 27.46 0.02
C HIS A 158 4.90 28.43 -0.87
N SER A 159 5.60 29.39 -1.51
CA SER A 159 4.96 30.39 -2.39
C SER A 159 4.19 29.74 -3.54
N LYS A 160 4.73 28.63 -4.06
CA LYS A 160 4.15 27.79 -5.12
C LYS A 160 3.14 26.73 -4.65
N ALA A 161 2.82 26.64 -3.36
CA ALA A 161 1.93 25.61 -2.82
C ALA A 161 0.56 25.58 -3.51
N MET A 162 0.01 26.74 -3.88
CA MET A 162 -1.28 26.85 -4.55
C MET A 162 -1.32 26.20 -5.94
N GLU A 163 -0.16 26.11 -6.62
CA GLU A 163 -0.04 25.45 -7.93
C GLU A 163 -0.01 23.91 -7.80
N ALA A 164 0.23 23.40 -6.59
CA ALA A 164 0.37 21.97 -6.29
C ALA A 164 -0.65 21.47 -5.25
N MET A 165 -1.74 22.22 -5.04
CA MET A 165 -2.62 22.02 -3.90
C MET A 165 -3.24 20.63 -3.82
N ASP A 166 -3.63 20.04 -4.96
CA ASP A 166 -4.23 18.71 -4.98
C ASP A 166 -3.29 17.65 -4.41
N VAL A 167 -2.00 17.71 -4.79
CA VAL A 167 -0.97 16.81 -4.27
C VAL A 167 -0.64 17.12 -2.82
N LEU A 168 -0.62 18.39 -2.39
CA LEU A 168 -0.37 18.75 -0.99
C LEU A 168 -1.49 18.29 -0.06
N LEU A 169 -2.75 18.36 -0.49
CA LEU A 169 -3.90 17.83 0.25
C LEU A 169 -3.86 16.30 0.33
N GLU A 170 -3.51 15.61 -0.75
CA GLU A 170 -3.27 14.17 -0.71
C GLU A 170 -2.13 13.83 0.28
N THR A 171 -1.03 14.59 0.21
CA THR A 171 0.14 14.41 1.09
C THR A 171 -0.23 14.57 2.55
N LEU A 172 -1.09 15.53 2.90
CA LEU A 172 -1.63 15.69 4.26
C LEU A 172 -2.34 14.41 4.76
N VAL A 173 -3.19 13.79 3.93
CA VAL A 173 -3.87 12.54 4.28
C VAL A 173 -2.88 11.39 4.42
N VAL A 174 -1.90 11.31 3.51
CA VAL A 174 -0.86 10.29 3.51
C VAL A 174 -0.01 10.37 4.78
N LEU A 175 0.39 11.57 5.21
CA LEU A 175 1.20 11.82 6.40
C LEU A 175 0.51 11.50 7.73
N THR A 176 -0.79 11.21 7.73
CA THR A 176 -1.51 10.82 8.93
C THR A 176 -0.98 9.49 9.51
N PRO A 177 -0.67 9.40 10.82
CA PRO A 177 -1.03 10.36 11.88
C PRO A 177 0.03 11.41 12.23
N ALA A 178 1.21 11.37 11.60
CA ALA A 178 2.33 12.25 11.93
C ALA A 178 2.14 13.71 11.46
N GLY A 179 1.40 13.93 10.37
CA GLY A 179 1.20 15.26 9.76
C GLY A 179 0.18 16.15 10.47
N SER A 180 0.41 17.46 10.43
CA SER A 180 -0.55 18.51 10.79
C SER A 180 -1.11 19.20 9.55
N ALA A 181 -2.34 19.71 9.66
CA ALA A 181 -2.98 20.50 8.62
C ALA A 181 -2.78 22.01 8.81
N ASP A 182 -2.22 22.45 9.93
CA ASP A 182 -2.26 23.85 10.37
C ASP A 182 -1.59 24.78 9.35
N ARG A 183 -0.38 24.42 8.92
CA ARG A 183 0.39 25.27 8.02
C ARG A 183 -0.23 25.38 6.62
N LEU A 184 -0.75 24.27 6.10
CA LEU A 184 -1.42 24.26 4.80
C LEU A 184 -2.75 25.03 4.87
N SER A 185 -3.51 24.83 5.95
CA SER A 185 -4.77 25.56 6.20
C SER A 185 -4.54 27.06 6.30
N GLN A 186 -3.48 27.48 7.01
CA GLN A 186 -3.06 28.87 7.07
C GLN A 186 -2.72 29.42 5.68
N ARG A 187 -1.91 28.70 4.89
CA ARG A 187 -1.53 29.13 3.53
C ARG A 187 -2.75 29.31 2.62
N ILE A 188 -3.71 28.40 2.69
CA ILE A 188 -4.97 28.50 1.94
C ILE A 188 -5.77 29.73 2.39
N ALA A 189 -5.91 29.96 3.70
CA ALA A 189 -6.65 31.10 4.22
C ALA A 189 -6.01 32.45 3.82
N GLU A 190 -4.69 32.55 3.89
CA GLU A 190 -3.92 33.72 3.43
C GLU A 190 -4.16 33.99 1.94
N GLU A 191 -4.16 32.95 1.10
CA GLU A 191 -4.40 33.09 -0.33
C GLU A 191 -5.86 33.51 -0.64
N VAL A 192 -6.84 32.99 0.10
CA VAL A 192 -8.25 33.42 -0.02
C VAL A 192 -8.37 34.91 0.31
N GLN A 193 -7.78 35.34 1.43
CA GLN A 193 -7.81 36.75 1.85
C GLN A 193 -7.11 37.66 0.83
N ALA A 194 -5.95 37.26 0.30
CA ALA A 194 -5.22 38.04 -0.70
C ALA A 194 -6.03 38.22 -2.01
N ARG A 195 -6.83 37.23 -2.41
CA ARG A 195 -7.63 37.28 -3.64
C ARG A 195 -9.02 37.88 -3.47
N GLN A 196 -9.50 38.01 -2.24
CA GLN A 196 -10.82 38.60 -1.94
C GLN A 196 -10.95 40.03 -2.48
N ALA A 197 -9.89 40.83 -2.42
CA ALA A 197 -9.89 42.20 -2.95
C ALA A 197 -10.04 42.24 -4.48
N GLN A 198 -9.52 41.22 -5.17
CA GLN A 198 -9.51 41.13 -6.64
C GLN A 198 -10.81 40.57 -7.21
N GLU A 199 -11.73 40.04 -6.38
CA GLU A 199 -12.98 39.42 -6.82
C GLU A 199 -13.85 40.36 -7.66
N ASN A 200 -13.93 41.63 -7.27
CA ASN A 200 -14.76 42.64 -7.93
C ASN A 200 -14.00 43.49 -8.97
N GLU A 201 -12.70 43.24 -9.17
CA GLU A 201 -11.86 44.04 -10.07
C GLU A 201 -11.93 43.55 -11.52
N SER A 202 -12.12 42.24 -11.74
CA SER A 202 -12.21 41.65 -13.08
C SER A 202 -12.83 40.25 -13.06
N GLU A 203 -13.28 39.77 -14.23
CA GLU A 203 -13.74 38.39 -14.38
C GLU A 203 -12.62 37.36 -14.07
N GLU A 204 -11.38 37.67 -14.44
CA GLU A 204 -10.22 36.83 -14.11
C GLU A 204 -9.98 36.77 -12.59
N GLY A 205 -10.09 37.91 -11.91
CA GLY A 205 -10.02 38.02 -10.45
C GLY A 205 -11.12 37.21 -9.75
N MET A 206 -12.36 37.31 -10.23
CA MET A 206 -13.48 36.49 -9.75
C MET A 206 -13.20 34.98 -9.91
N ARG A 207 -12.77 34.53 -11.11
CA ARG A 207 -12.44 33.11 -11.37
C ARG A 207 -11.29 32.63 -10.48
N ALA A 208 -10.26 33.47 -10.30
CA ALA A 208 -9.12 33.18 -9.45
C ALA A 208 -9.52 33.02 -7.98
N PHE A 209 -10.34 33.93 -7.45
CA PHE A 209 -10.89 33.83 -6.11
C PHE A 209 -11.74 32.58 -5.93
N GLN A 210 -12.68 32.31 -6.85
CA GLN A 210 -13.55 31.13 -6.80
C GLN A 210 -12.76 29.82 -6.75
N ARG A 211 -11.65 29.69 -7.50
CA ARG A 211 -10.78 28.50 -7.45
C ARG A 211 -10.21 28.27 -6.04
N VAL A 212 -9.66 29.31 -5.41
CA VAL A 212 -9.05 29.19 -4.08
C VAL A 212 -10.11 29.02 -3.00
N ALA A 213 -11.24 29.72 -3.11
CA ALA A 213 -12.38 29.55 -2.19
C ALA A 213 -12.96 28.13 -2.27
N ALA A 214 -13.01 27.52 -3.46
CA ALA A 214 -13.46 26.13 -3.62
C ALA A 214 -12.52 25.13 -2.92
N ILE A 215 -11.20 25.37 -2.95
CA ILE A 215 -10.23 24.58 -2.18
C ILE A 215 -10.57 24.67 -0.68
N GLN A 216 -10.75 25.89 -0.15
CA GLN A 216 -11.02 26.10 1.28
C GLN A 216 -12.36 25.50 1.72
N ARG A 217 -13.42 25.61 0.91
CA ARG A 217 -14.79 25.21 1.27
C ARG A 217 -15.09 23.74 1.02
N LEU A 218 -14.39 23.11 0.07
CA LEU A 218 -14.68 21.73 -0.37
C LEU A 218 -13.50 20.80 -0.14
N LYS A 219 -12.37 21.06 -0.80
CA LYS A 219 -11.24 20.11 -0.85
C LYS A 219 -10.52 19.97 0.49
N LEU A 220 -10.27 21.07 1.20
CA LEU A 220 -9.60 21.04 2.50
C LEU A 220 -10.45 20.28 3.55
N PRO A 221 -11.76 20.57 3.74
CA PRO A 221 -12.60 19.77 4.63
C PRO A 221 -12.64 18.28 4.28
N GLN A 222 -12.65 17.91 3.00
CA GLN A 222 -12.59 16.52 2.55
C GLN A 222 -11.28 15.85 2.97
N ALA A 223 -10.13 16.50 2.73
CA ALA A 223 -8.82 15.99 3.16
C ALA A 223 -8.71 15.85 4.69
N LEU A 224 -9.23 16.83 5.44
CA LEU A 224 -9.27 16.77 6.91
C LEU A 224 -10.14 15.61 7.42
N ALA A 225 -11.30 15.38 6.79
CA ALA A 225 -12.18 14.27 7.13
C ALA A 225 -11.53 12.92 6.83
N ALA A 226 -10.83 12.79 5.70
CA ALA A 226 -10.08 11.58 5.35
C ALA A 226 -8.91 11.32 6.32
N ALA A 227 -8.14 12.35 6.66
CA ALA A 227 -7.07 12.27 7.67
C ALA A 227 -7.62 11.84 9.04
N GLU A 228 -8.70 12.45 9.50
CA GLU A 228 -9.33 12.10 10.77
C GLU A 228 -9.92 10.68 10.75
N GLY A 229 -10.56 10.30 9.65
CA GLY A 229 -11.02 8.93 9.43
C GLY A 229 -9.89 7.92 9.55
N LYS A 230 -8.77 8.17 8.86
CA LYS A 230 -7.56 7.33 8.93
C LYS A 230 -7.01 7.24 10.36
N ARG A 231 -6.98 8.32 11.14
CA ARG A 231 -6.59 8.26 12.58
C ARG A 231 -7.51 7.35 13.38
N LYS A 232 -8.83 7.46 13.19
CA LYS A 232 -9.82 6.61 13.87
C LYS A 232 -9.58 5.14 13.56
N VAL A 233 -9.39 4.78 12.29
CA VAL A 233 -9.09 3.39 11.90
C VAL A 233 -7.77 2.89 12.50
N LEU A 234 -6.74 3.72 12.53
CA LEU A 234 -5.45 3.36 13.15
C LEU A 234 -5.55 3.18 14.68
N ALA A 235 -6.52 3.84 15.34
CA ALA A 235 -6.77 3.69 16.77
C ALA A 235 -7.56 2.40 17.10
N LEU A 236 -8.39 1.90 16.17
CA LEU A 236 -9.10 0.62 16.32
C LEU A 236 -8.11 -0.54 16.52
N GLN A 237 -8.56 -1.59 17.20
CA GLN A 237 -7.74 -2.76 17.51
C GLN A 237 -8.39 -4.06 17.03
N GLY A 238 -7.56 -5.03 16.67
CA GLY A 238 -8.00 -6.40 16.35
C GLY A 238 -9.08 -6.47 15.28
N GLY A 239 -10.21 -7.11 15.61
CA GLY A 239 -11.30 -7.38 14.67
C GLY A 239 -12.03 -6.13 14.17
N GLU A 240 -12.13 -5.08 14.98
CA GLU A 240 -12.79 -3.83 14.58
C GLU A 240 -11.99 -3.11 13.49
N GLN A 241 -10.66 -3.03 13.66
CA GLN A 241 -9.78 -2.45 12.65
C GLN A 241 -9.85 -3.25 11.35
N LEU A 242 -9.82 -4.59 11.44
CA LEU A 242 -9.94 -5.45 10.26
C LEU A 242 -11.25 -5.21 9.52
N ALA A 243 -12.38 -5.15 10.23
CA ALA A 243 -13.68 -4.92 9.62
C ALA A 243 -13.74 -3.59 8.86
N GLU A 244 -13.21 -2.52 9.46
CA GLU A 244 -13.18 -1.20 8.82
C GLU A 244 -12.21 -1.16 7.63
N LEU A 245 -11.03 -1.79 7.72
CA LEU A 245 -10.11 -1.89 6.58
C LEU A 245 -10.72 -2.66 5.40
N VAL A 246 -11.44 -3.75 5.67
CA VAL A 246 -12.17 -4.49 4.63
C VAL A 246 -13.28 -3.62 4.05
N ALA A 247 -14.07 -2.93 4.87
CA ALA A 247 -15.12 -2.04 4.39
C ALA A 247 -14.56 -0.91 3.49
N ILE A 248 -13.45 -0.29 3.89
CA ILE A 248 -12.78 0.74 3.09
C ILE A 248 -12.32 0.15 1.75
N TYR A 249 -11.59 -0.97 1.76
CA TYR A 249 -11.09 -1.63 0.55
C TYR A 249 -12.22 -2.05 -0.41
N MET A 250 -13.34 -2.51 0.13
CA MET A 250 -14.50 -2.93 -0.65
C MET A 250 -15.32 -1.76 -1.19
N GLY A 251 -15.05 -0.52 -0.78
CA GLY A 251 -15.82 0.65 -1.20
C GLY A 251 -17.13 0.85 -0.43
N ALA A 252 -17.26 0.20 0.74
CA ALA A 252 -18.48 0.18 1.54
C ALA A 252 -18.45 1.16 2.73
N SER A 253 -17.27 1.73 3.05
CA SER A 253 -17.13 2.73 4.12
C SER A 253 -17.36 4.15 3.56
N GLY A 254 -17.82 5.07 4.41
CA GLY A 254 -17.88 6.49 4.08
C GLY A 254 -16.50 7.13 3.87
N LEU A 255 -15.43 6.43 4.25
CA LEU A 255 -14.04 6.82 4.01
C LEU A 255 -13.48 6.28 2.69
N SER A 256 -14.28 5.54 1.92
CA SER A 256 -13.81 4.92 0.67
C SER A 256 -13.65 5.95 -0.45
N ASP A 257 -12.40 6.34 -0.70
CA ASP A 257 -11.93 6.92 -1.95
C ASP A 257 -10.76 6.09 -2.51
N GLU A 258 -10.23 6.44 -3.68
CA GLU A 258 -9.16 5.69 -4.33
C GLU A 258 -7.88 5.57 -3.45
N LEU A 259 -7.54 6.65 -2.75
CA LEU A 259 -6.37 6.71 -1.87
C LEU A 259 -6.56 5.81 -0.65
N MET A 260 -7.70 5.93 0.04
CA MET A 260 -8.04 5.16 1.24
C MET A 260 -8.26 3.70 0.93
N MET A 261 -8.84 3.36 -0.22
CA MET A 261 -8.95 1.98 -0.71
C MET A 261 -7.56 1.35 -0.94
N THR A 262 -6.63 2.10 -1.53
CA THR A 262 -5.25 1.67 -1.74
C THR A 262 -4.51 1.50 -0.41
N TRP A 263 -4.65 2.46 0.49
CA TRP A 263 -4.08 2.39 1.84
C TRP A 263 -4.62 1.18 2.61
N ALA A 264 -5.94 0.96 2.62
CA ALA A 264 -6.56 -0.16 3.30
C ALA A 264 -6.09 -1.51 2.73
N ALA A 265 -6.01 -1.63 1.40
CA ALA A 265 -5.46 -2.81 0.74
C ALA A 265 -4.03 -3.12 1.21
N ARG A 266 -3.18 -2.10 1.32
CA ARG A 266 -1.80 -2.26 1.81
C ARG A 266 -1.75 -2.70 3.27
N MET A 267 -2.61 -2.15 4.12
CA MET A 267 -2.71 -2.56 5.52
C MET A 267 -3.16 -4.02 5.65
N LEU A 268 -4.17 -4.44 4.89
CA LEU A 268 -4.61 -5.84 4.83
C LEU A 268 -3.48 -6.76 4.38
N ARG A 269 -2.74 -6.40 3.31
CA ARG A 269 -1.59 -7.18 2.86
C ARG A 269 -0.49 -7.26 3.93
N ARG A 270 -0.16 -6.14 4.58
CA ARG A 270 0.87 -6.11 5.64
C ARG A 270 0.47 -6.98 6.83
N GLN A 271 -0.79 -6.92 7.27
CA GLN A 271 -1.33 -7.79 8.32
C GLN A 271 -1.25 -9.27 7.90
N ALA A 272 -1.60 -9.59 6.66
CA ALA A 272 -1.50 -10.94 6.13
C ALA A 272 -0.05 -11.46 6.09
N MET A 273 0.91 -10.62 5.70
CA MET A 273 2.34 -10.99 5.60
C MET A 273 3.03 -11.15 6.95
N THR A 274 2.58 -10.43 7.97
CA THR A 274 3.22 -10.39 9.30
C THR A 274 2.50 -11.22 10.36
N GLY A 275 1.23 -11.55 10.12
CA GLY A 275 0.34 -12.23 11.06
C GLY A 275 -0.29 -13.49 10.51
N ASP A 276 -1.46 -13.85 11.08
CA ASP A 276 -2.33 -14.88 10.52
C ASP A 276 -3.27 -14.24 9.48
N PRO A 277 -3.23 -14.67 8.21
CA PRO A 277 -4.08 -14.10 7.18
C PRO A 277 -5.52 -14.67 7.19
N ALA A 278 -5.79 -15.75 7.93
CA ALA A 278 -7.11 -16.40 7.95
C ALA A 278 -8.28 -15.45 8.29
N PRO A 279 -8.18 -14.56 9.30
CA PRO A 279 -9.25 -13.60 9.60
C PRO A 279 -9.58 -12.67 8.43
N ILE A 280 -8.57 -12.30 7.63
CA ILE A 280 -8.76 -11.44 6.45
C ILE A 280 -9.54 -12.19 5.38
N TYR A 281 -9.20 -13.45 5.11
CA TYR A 281 -9.94 -14.27 4.17
C TYR A 281 -11.39 -14.45 4.61
N THR A 282 -11.61 -14.72 5.89
CA THR A 282 -12.96 -14.90 6.44
C THR A 282 -13.80 -13.63 6.27
N ALA A 283 -13.24 -12.45 6.55
CA ALA A 283 -13.92 -11.18 6.36
C ALA A 283 -14.27 -10.93 4.87
N LEU A 284 -13.32 -11.16 3.96
CA LEU A 284 -13.56 -11.02 2.51
C LEU A 284 -14.58 -12.05 1.99
N ALA A 285 -14.52 -13.29 2.48
CA ALA A 285 -15.48 -14.33 2.13
C ALA A 285 -16.89 -14.00 2.61
N ALA A 286 -17.02 -13.35 3.76
CA ALA A 286 -18.31 -12.86 4.25
C ALA A 286 -18.94 -11.84 3.27
N GLU A 287 -18.15 -10.98 2.64
CA GLU A 287 -18.65 -10.05 1.61
C GLU A 287 -19.16 -10.79 0.37
N ILE A 288 -18.45 -11.82 -0.11
CA ILE A 288 -18.95 -12.68 -1.21
C ILE A 288 -20.27 -13.35 -0.81
N ASN A 289 -20.38 -13.81 0.44
CA ASN A 289 -21.57 -14.51 0.93
C ASN A 289 -22.81 -13.62 1.08
N LYS A 290 -22.64 -12.29 1.16
CA LYS A 290 -23.73 -11.30 1.13
C LYS A 290 -24.27 -11.05 -0.28
N ALA A 291 -23.53 -11.43 -1.32
CA ALA A 291 -23.94 -11.20 -2.71
C ALA A 291 -25.24 -11.94 -3.05
N ASP A 292 -26.15 -11.26 -3.74
CA ASP A 292 -27.32 -11.90 -4.34
C ASP A 292 -26.87 -12.72 -5.57
N PRO A 293 -26.97 -14.05 -5.54
CA PRO A 293 -26.53 -14.90 -6.65
C PRO A 293 -27.24 -14.62 -7.98
N ALA A 294 -28.43 -14.02 -7.94
CA ALA A 294 -29.20 -13.68 -9.14
C ALA A 294 -28.67 -12.43 -9.86
N LYS A 295 -27.93 -11.57 -9.14
CA LYS A 295 -27.33 -10.31 -9.64
C LYS A 295 -25.90 -10.50 -10.16
N VAL A 296 -25.18 -11.54 -9.70
CA VAL A 296 -23.84 -11.84 -10.20
C VAL A 296 -23.88 -12.17 -11.71
N GLY A 297 -23.00 -11.53 -12.46
CA GLY A 297 -22.91 -11.53 -13.92
C GLY A 297 -23.88 -10.57 -14.62
N LYS A 298 -24.66 -9.78 -13.87
CA LYS A 298 -25.69 -8.87 -14.39
C LYS A 298 -25.62 -7.46 -13.82
N ASP A 299 -25.18 -7.32 -12.58
CA ASP A 299 -25.04 -6.04 -11.88
C ASP A 299 -23.56 -5.72 -11.65
N ALA A 300 -23.12 -4.57 -12.15
CA ALA A 300 -21.70 -4.19 -12.12
C ALA A 300 -21.15 -3.99 -10.70
N LEU A 301 -21.98 -3.52 -9.77
CA LEU A 301 -21.58 -3.31 -8.37
C LEU A 301 -21.38 -4.65 -7.67
N THR A 302 -22.35 -5.56 -7.80
CA THR A 302 -22.27 -6.92 -7.26
C THR A 302 -21.08 -7.67 -7.86
N ASP A 303 -20.85 -7.55 -9.17
CA ASP A 303 -19.70 -8.16 -9.86
C ASP A 303 -18.36 -7.62 -9.34
N THR A 304 -18.25 -6.30 -9.20
CA THR A 304 -17.03 -5.67 -8.69
C THR A 304 -16.73 -6.13 -7.28
N MET A 305 -17.75 -6.21 -6.41
CA MET A 305 -17.61 -6.68 -5.04
C MET A 305 -17.15 -8.14 -4.99
N VAL A 306 -17.84 -9.06 -5.69
CA VAL A 306 -17.48 -10.49 -5.69
C VAL A 306 -16.09 -10.69 -6.29
N SER A 307 -15.79 -10.04 -7.42
CA SER A 307 -14.51 -10.14 -8.10
C SER A 307 -13.36 -9.64 -7.22
N ARG A 308 -13.53 -8.47 -6.59
CA ARG A 308 -12.52 -7.87 -5.69
C ARG A 308 -12.23 -8.74 -4.47
N ALA A 309 -13.27 -9.19 -3.77
CA ALA A 309 -13.09 -10.02 -2.58
C ALA A 309 -12.40 -11.36 -2.92
N ALA A 310 -12.84 -12.01 -4.01
CA ALA A 310 -12.27 -13.28 -4.43
C ALA A 310 -10.81 -13.16 -4.88
N GLN A 311 -10.48 -12.13 -5.68
CA GLN A 311 -9.11 -11.86 -6.10
C GLN A 311 -8.20 -11.57 -4.90
N ALA A 312 -8.68 -10.80 -3.91
CA ALA A 312 -7.91 -10.52 -2.70
C ALA A 312 -7.64 -11.78 -1.87
N ILE A 313 -8.64 -12.68 -1.71
CA ILE A 313 -8.44 -13.97 -1.04
C ILE A 313 -7.35 -14.79 -1.74
N LEU A 314 -7.44 -14.94 -3.06
CA LEU A 314 -6.48 -15.72 -3.85
C LEU A 314 -5.08 -15.09 -3.84
N TYR A 315 -5.00 -13.77 -3.99
CA TYR A 315 -3.75 -13.01 -3.95
C TYR A 315 -2.99 -13.25 -2.64
N LEU A 316 -3.72 -13.19 -1.53
CA LEU A 316 -3.18 -13.43 -0.20
C LEU A 316 -3.00 -14.93 0.12
N GLN A 317 -3.08 -15.84 -0.86
CA GLN A 317 -2.89 -17.30 -0.71
C GLN A 317 -4.00 -18.05 0.06
N GLY A 318 -5.18 -17.44 0.19
CA GLY A 318 -6.38 -18.13 0.67
C GLY A 318 -7.05 -18.97 -0.42
N THR A 319 -8.06 -19.75 -0.02
CA THR A 319 -8.86 -20.57 -0.93
C THR A 319 -10.33 -20.18 -0.89
N LEU A 320 -10.99 -20.27 -2.04
CA LEU A 320 -12.43 -20.07 -2.14
C LEU A 320 -13.15 -21.39 -1.99
N ASP A 321 -14.24 -21.41 -1.24
CA ASP A 321 -15.11 -22.58 -1.20
C ASP A 321 -15.86 -22.77 -2.54
N LYS A 322 -16.56 -23.90 -2.69
CA LYS A 322 -17.29 -24.24 -3.91
C LYS A 322 -18.34 -23.19 -4.29
N LYS A 323 -19.04 -22.60 -3.31
CA LYS A 323 -20.07 -21.58 -3.55
C LYS A 323 -19.44 -20.26 -3.96
N GLN A 324 -18.42 -19.82 -3.25
CA GLN A 324 -17.67 -18.59 -3.53
C GLN A 324 -17.01 -18.65 -4.91
N ARG A 325 -16.39 -19.78 -5.25
CA ARG A 325 -15.83 -20.03 -6.58
C ARG A 325 -16.90 -19.93 -7.67
N ALA A 326 -18.04 -20.61 -7.48
CA ALA A 326 -19.13 -20.56 -8.45
C ALA A 326 -19.73 -19.16 -8.63
N LEU A 327 -19.68 -18.28 -7.62
CA LEU A 327 -20.06 -16.88 -7.76
C LEU A 327 -18.98 -16.09 -8.52
N TYR A 328 -17.72 -16.25 -8.15
CA TYR A 328 -16.62 -15.57 -8.86
C TYR A 328 -16.58 -15.91 -10.35
N ASP A 329 -16.72 -17.19 -10.70
CA ASP A 329 -16.68 -17.64 -12.10
C ASP A 329 -17.85 -17.10 -12.95
N LYS A 330 -18.93 -16.61 -12.30
CA LYS A 330 -20.05 -15.95 -12.97
C LYS A 330 -19.84 -14.46 -13.21
N THR A 331 -18.88 -13.84 -12.53
CA THR A 331 -18.59 -12.42 -12.71
C THR A 331 -18.11 -12.17 -14.14
N ARG A 332 -18.57 -11.07 -14.76
CA ARG A 332 -18.20 -10.72 -16.14
C ARG A 332 -17.16 -9.62 -16.21
N LEU A 333 -16.93 -8.93 -15.10
CA LEU A 333 -15.95 -7.86 -14.99
C LEU A 333 -14.62 -8.40 -14.47
N GLY A 334 -13.59 -8.29 -15.31
CA GLY A 334 -12.21 -8.34 -14.84
C GLY A 334 -11.92 -7.05 -14.08
N ALA A 335 -11.81 -7.13 -12.76
CA ALA A 335 -11.53 -5.96 -11.95
C ALA A 335 -10.01 -5.79 -11.77
N MET A 336 -9.49 -4.60 -12.12
CA MET A 336 -8.09 -4.22 -11.87
C MET A 336 -7.90 -3.81 -10.41
N ASN A 337 -8.04 -4.77 -9.48
CA ASN A 337 -7.98 -4.50 -8.04
C ASN A 337 -6.54 -4.46 -7.53
N TYR A 338 -6.29 -3.71 -6.44
CA TYR A 338 -4.96 -3.62 -5.83
C TYR A 338 -4.40 -4.98 -5.37
N LEU A 339 -5.16 -5.72 -4.56
CA LEU A 339 -4.85 -7.08 -4.08
C LEU A 339 -5.18 -8.13 -5.15
N TRP A 340 -4.47 -8.05 -6.26
CA TRP A 340 -4.54 -9.03 -7.33
C TRP A 340 -3.14 -9.15 -7.95
N ASP A 341 -2.85 -10.25 -8.63
CA ASP A 341 -1.55 -10.43 -9.30
C ASP A 341 -1.67 -10.80 -10.78
N ASP A 342 -2.84 -10.61 -11.40
CA ASP A 342 -3.14 -11.02 -12.78
C ASP A 342 -2.86 -12.50 -13.05
N LEU A 343 -3.10 -13.33 -12.02
CA LEU A 343 -3.05 -14.78 -12.19
C LEU A 343 -4.23 -15.20 -13.10
N PRO A 344 -3.99 -16.05 -14.10
CA PRO A 344 -5.04 -16.52 -15.01
C PRO A 344 -6.16 -17.29 -14.30
#